data_AF-A0A6P1DZS1-F1
#
_entry.id   AF-A0A6P1DZS1-F1
#
_cell.length_a   1.000
_cell.length_b   1.000
_cell.length_c   1.000
_cell.angle_alpha   90.00
_cell.angle_beta   90.00
_cell.angle_gamma   90.00
#
_symmetry.space_group_name_H-M   'P 1'
#
loop_
_entity.id
_entity.type
_entity.pdbx_description
1 polymer ?
#
loop_
_entity_poly.entity_id
_entity_poly.type
_entity_poly.pdbx_seq_one_letter_code
_entity_poly.pdbx_strand_id
1 'polypeptide(L)'
;MTPTLAEGLPIATGVIEGACRCLVKDRMERAGMRWVISGAQSMLALRSITLSGLWEDFIAFRIREDLRLHDGQAAANADSYHLLAA
;
A
#
# COMPACT_ATOMS: atom_id res chain seq x y z
N MET A 1 -8.99 30.01 -11.62
CA MET A 1 -8.39 28.80 -12.23
C MET A 1 -7.55 28.16 -11.15
N THR A 2 -7.96 27.00 -10.62
CA THR A 2 -7.25 26.35 -9.51
C THR A 2 -5.85 25.90 -9.96
N PRO A 3 -4.82 26.02 -9.10
CA PRO A 3 -3.40 25.90 -9.48
C PRO A 3 -3.02 24.59 -10.17
N THR A 4 -3.80 23.54 -9.94
CA THR A 4 -3.55 22.17 -10.40
C THR A 4 -3.58 22.00 -11.93
N LEU A 5 -4.35 22.82 -12.65
CA LEU A 5 -4.40 22.76 -14.13
C LEU A 5 -3.24 23.50 -14.81
N ALA A 6 -2.67 24.51 -14.15
CA ALA A 6 -1.55 25.27 -14.68
C ALA A 6 -0.24 24.48 -14.66
N GLU A 7 -0.15 23.47 -13.78
CA GLU A 7 1.01 22.59 -13.61
C GLU A 7 0.99 21.36 -14.55
N GLY A 8 -0.04 21.23 -15.40
CA GLY A 8 -0.15 20.11 -16.35
C GLY A 8 -0.41 18.75 -15.70
N LEU A 9 -0.91 18.74 -14.45
CA LEU A 9 -1.24 17.50 -13.76
C LEU A 9 -2.41 16.80 -14.46
N PRO A 10 -2.36 15.46 -14.59
CA PRO A 10 -3.39 14.68 -15.28
C PRO A 10 -4.65 14.52 -14.41
N ILE A 11 -5.36 15.61 -14.15
CA ILE A 11 -6.59 15.63 -13.35
C ILE A 11 -7.75 15.07 -14.16
N ALA A 12 -8.52 14.15 -13.56
CA ALA A 12 -9.70 13.56 -14.19
C ALA A 12 -9.42 12.99 -15.59
N THR A 13 -8.22 12.42 -15.78
CA THR A 13 -7.87 11.70 -17.00
C THR A 13 -8.30 10.24 -16.87
N GLY A 14 -8.50 9.57 -18.01
CA GLY A 14 -8.86 8.15 -18.03
C GLY A 14 -7.87 7.24 -17.27
N VAL A 15 -6.60 7.65 -17.17
CA VAL A 15 -5.59 6.95 -16.36
C VAL A 15 -5.91 7.03 -14.87
N ILE A 16 -6.24 8.22 -14.35
CA ILE A 16 -6.61 8.40 -12.95
C ILE A 16 -7.93 7.71 -12.63
N GLU A 17 -8.93 7.83 -13.52
CA GLU A 17 -10.22 7.14 -13.34
C GLU A 17 -10.06 5.61 -13.37
N GLY A 18 -9.21 5.10 -14.27
CA GLY A 18 -8.85 3.69 -14.35
C GLY A 18 -8.17 3.19 -13.08
N ALA A 19 -7.22 3.97 -12.53
CA ALA A 19 -6.56 3.65 -11.27
C ALA A 19 -7.57 3.60 -10.10
N CYS A 20 -8.46 4.59 -9.98
CA CYS A 20 -9.50 4.60 -8.95
C CYS A 20 -10.46 3.41 -9.06
N ARG A 21 -10.84 3.02 -10.29
CA ARG A 21 -11.67 1.84 -10.53
C ARG A 21 -10.96 0.56 -10.08
N CYS A 22 -9.72 0.37 -10.52
CA CYS A 22 -8.93 -0.83 -10.21
C CYS A 22 -8.61 -0.97 -8.72
N LEU A 23 -8.18 0.13 -8.09
CA LEU A 23 -7.78 0.14 -6.68
C LEU A 23 -8.99 0.00 -5.75
N VAL A 24 -10.01 0.84 -5.96
CA VAL A 24 -11.15 0.99 -5.04
C VAL A 24 -12.34 0.15 -5.49
N LYS A 25 -12.94 0.45 -6.65
CA LYS A 25 -14.24 -0.14 -7.03
C LYS A 25 -14.21 -1.65 -7.11
N ASP A 26 -13.19 -2.21 -7.77
CA ASP A 26 -13.07 -3.65 -7.99
C ASP A 26 -12.98 -4.45 -6.67
N ARG A 27 -12.51 -3.81 -5.58
CA ARG A 27 -12.47 -4.45 -4.26
C ARG A 27 -13.65 -4.10 -3.38
N MET A 28 -14.09 -2.84 -3.38
CA MET A 28 -14.93 -2.30 -2.33
C MET A 28 -16.42 -2.40 -2.65
N GLU A 29 -16.80 -2.45 -3.94
CA GLU A 29 -18.19 -2.40 -4.40
C GLU A 29 -18.77 -3.76 -4.84
N ARG A 30 -18.12 -4.88 -4.51
CA ARG A 30 -18.65 -6.20 -4.84
C ARG A 30 -19.84 -6.55 -3.92
N ALA A 31 -20.74 -7.39 -4.43
CA ALA A 31 -21.94 -7.81 -3.71
C ALA A 31 -21.62 -8.43 -2.33
N GLY A 32 -22.42 -8.05 -1.33
CA GLY A 32 -22.32 -8.57 0.03
C GLY A 32 -21.19 -7.98 0.88
N MET A 33 -20.40 -7.03 0.35
CA MET A 33 -19.31 -6.42 1.11
C MET A 33 -19.80 -5.35 2.06
N ARG A 34 -19.25 -5.36 3.27
CA ARG A 34 -19.46 -4.34 4.30
C ARG A 34 -18.11 -3.95 4.84
N TRP A 35 -17.87 -2.65 4.91
CA TRP A 35 -16.59 -2.10 5.33
C TRP A 35 -16.80 -1.11 6.45
N VAL A 36 -16.00 -1.25 7.50
CA VAL A 36 -15.68 -0.13 8.38
C VAL A 36 -14.52 0.65 7.77
N ILE A 37 -14.46 1.96 8.02
CA ILE A 37 -13.46 2.86 7.40
C ILE A 37 -12.03 2.35 7.66
N SER A 38 -11.73 1.91 8.88
CA SER A 38 -10.41 1.37 9.22
C SER A 38 -10.06 0.12 8.39
N GLY A 39 -10.99 -0.82 8.26
CA GLY A 39 -10.81 -2.03 7.46
C GLY A 39 -10.67 -1.73 5.96
N ALA A 40 -11.45 -0.78 5.46
CA ALA A 40 -11.32 -0.28 4.09
C ALA A 40 -9.92 0.30 3.82
N GLN A 41 -9.44 1.18 4.71
CA GLN A 41 -8.14 1.82 4.59
C GLN A 41 -7.01 0.79 4.56
N SER A 42 -7.01 -0.17 5.49
CA SER A 42 -6.01 -1.23 5.55
C SER A 42 -5.99 -2.09 4.27
N MET A 43 -7.17 -2.42 3.75
CA MET A 43 -7.28 -3.20 2.51
C MET A 43 -6.80 -2.42 1.28
N LEU A 44 -7.10 -1.12 1.20
CA LEU A 44 -6.65 -0.28 0.09
C LEU A 44 -5.13 -0.06 0.14
N ALA A 45 -4.54 0.11 1.33
CA ALA A 45 -3.10 0.23 1.50
C ALA A 45 -2.37 -1.04 1.07
N LEU A 46 -2.89 -2.22 1.42
CA LEU A 46 -2.32 -3.48 0.94
C LEU A 46 -2.41 -3.60 -0.58
N ARG A 47 -3.59 -3.30 -1.16
CA ARG A 47 -3.80 -3.36 -2.61
C ARG A 47 -2.94 -2.37 -3.37
N SER A 48 -2.69 -1.16 -2.85
CA SER A 48 -1.87 -0.17 -3.56
C SER A 48 -0.43 -0.65 -3.72
N ILE A 49 0.13 -1.28 -2.69
CA ILE A 49 1.47 -1.88 -2.74
C ILE A 49 1.49 -3.04 -3.74
N THR A 50 0.49 -3.93 -3.70
CA THR A 50 0.42 -5.06 -4.64
C THR A 50 0.28 -4.61 -6.10
N LEU A 51 -0.63 -3.67 -6.39
CA LEU A 51 -0.91 -3.21 -7.75
C LEU A 51 0.21 -2.36 -8.33
N SER A 52 0.99 -1.68 -7.49
CA SER A 52 2.17 -0.92 -7.91
C SER A 52 3.41 -1.78 -8.13
N GLY A 53 3.38 -3.07 -7.74
CA GLY A 53 4.54 -3.95 -7.82
C GLY A 53 5.63 -3.66 -6.77
N LEU A 54 5.34 -2.81 -5.78
CA LEU A 54 6.29 -2.35 -4.77
C LEU A 54 6.34 -3.26 -3.53
N TRP A 55 5.92 -4.51 -3.66
CA TRP A 55 5.82 -5.43 -2.53
C TRP A 55 7.17 -5.64 -1.84
N GLU A 56 8.20 -5.99 -2.61
CA GLU A 56 9.54 -6.26 -2.07
C GLU A 56 10.15 -5.03 -1.41
N ASP A 57 10.04 -3.87 -2.07
CA ASP A 57 10.54 -2.59 -1.53
C ASP A 57 9.84 -2.23 -0.21
N PHE A 58 8.53 -2.45 -0.14
CA PHE A 58 7.76 -2.20 1.07
C PHE A 58 8.15 -3.14 2.21
N ILE A 59 8.34 -4.44 1.93
CA ILE A 59 8.76 -5.41 2.94
C ILE A 59 10.17 -5.09 3.45
N ALA A 60 11.11 -4.79 2.56
CA ALA A 60 12.46 -4.38 2.93
C ALA A 60 12.46 -3.11 3.80
N PHE A 61 11.64 -2.11 3.44
CA PHE A 61 11.42 -0.92 4.26
C PHE A 61 10.86 -1.28 5.64
N ARG A 62 9.82 -2.12 5.69
CA ARG A 62 9.15 -2.50 6.94
C ARG A 62 10.06 -3.26 7.90
N ILE A 63 10.89 -4.17 7.38
CA ILE A 63 11.91 -4.89 8.16
C ILE A 63 12.90 -3.89 8.75
N ARG A 64 13.41 -2.95 7.94
CA ARG A 64 14.37 -1.95 8.41
C ARG A 64 13.81 -1.06 9.52
N GLU A 65 12.57 -0.61 9.39
CA GLU A 65 11.91 0.18 10.43
C GLU A 65 11.68 -0.63 11.70
N ASP A 66 11.32 -1.92 11.58
CA ASP A 66 11.15 -2.80 12.73
C ASP A 66 12.46 -2.97 13.51
N LEU A 67 13.56 -3.22 12.79
CA LEU A 67 14.90 -3.31 13.38
C LEU A 67 15.30 -2.00 14.09
N ARG A 68 15.03 -0.84 13.47
CA ARG A 68 15.32 0.48 14.07
C ARG A 68 14.56 0.70 15.38
N LEU A 69 13.30 0.24 15.45
CA LEU A 69 12.49 0.36 16.67
C LEU A 69 12.90 -0.65 17.74
N HIS A 70 13.45 -1.81 17.33
CA HIS A 70 13.73 -2.94 18.20
C HIS A 70 15.23 -3.23 18.40
N ASP A 71 16.15 -2.31 18.08
CA ASP A 71 17.61 -2.52 18.14
C ASP A 71 18.19 -2.96 19.53
N GLY A 72 17.37 -3.03 20.59
CA GLY A 72 17.70 -3.72 21.86
C GLY A 72 17.21 -5.17 21.99
N GLN A 73 16.23 -5.60 21.19
CA GLN A 73 15.66 -6.97 21.13
C GLN A 73 15.95 -7.69 19.80
N ALA A 74 16.42 -6.98 18.77
CA ALA A 74 16.61 -7.46 17.41
C ALA A 74 17.65 -8.60 17.27
N ALA A 75 18.66 -8.64 18.14
CA ALA A 75 19.63 -9.75 18.17
C ALA A 75 18.99 -11.12 18.45
N ALA A 76 17.79 -11.16 19.06
CA ALA A 76 17.07 -12.40 19.33
C ALA A 76 16.08 -12.82 18.22
N ASN A 77 15.70 -11.89 17.33
CA ASN A 77 14.64 -12.11 16.32
C ASN A 77 15.16 -12.11 14.86
N ALA A 78 16.40 -11.65 14.64
CA ALA A 78 17.00 -11.57 13.30
C ALA A 78 17.06 -12.93 12.57
N ASP A 79 17.16 -14.03 13.32
CA ASP A 79 17.18 -15.40 12.75
C ASP A 79 15.84 -15.82 12.12
N SER A 80 14.73 -15.16 12.44
CA SER A 80 13.40 -15.51 11.92
C SER A 80 13.15 -14.99 10.49
N TYR A 81 13.70 -13.81 10.16
CA TYR A 81 13.42 -13.17 8.86
C TYR A 81 14.22 -13.76 7.70
N HIS A 82 15.41 -14.32 7.96
CA HIS A 82 16.20 -15.03 6.95
C HIS A 82 15.53 -16.33 6.47
N LEU A 83 14.67 -16.95 7.28
CA LEU A 83 13.92 -18.17 6.91
C LEU A 83 12.70 -17.89 6.02
N LEU A 84 12.23 -16.65 5.95
CA LEU A 84 11.09 -16.24 5.12
C LEU A 84 11.51 -15.73 3.73
N ALA A 85 12.82 -15.52 3.52
CA ALA A 85 13.39 -14.99 2.29
C ALA A 85 14.15 -16.05 1.45
N ALA A 86 13.93 -17.35 1.72
CA ALA A 86 14.47 -18.49 0.98
C ALA A 86 13.33 -19.30 0.35
#